data_AF-A0A1B0C8D1-F1
#
_entry.id   AF-A0A1B0C8D1-F1
#
_cell.length_a   1.000
_cell.length_b   1.000
_cell.length_c   1.000
_cell.angle_alpha   90.00
_cell.angle_beta   90.00
_cell.angle_gamma   90.00
#
_symmetry.space_group_name_H-M   'P 1'
#
loop_
_entity.id
_entity.type
_entity.pdbx_description
1 polymer ?
#
loop_
_entity_poly.entity_id
_entity_poly.type
_entity_poly.pdbx_seq_one_letter_code
_entity_poly.pdbx_strand_id
1 'polypeptide(L)' 'MKLNVSYPATGCQKLFEVVDDHKLRIFYEKRMGAEIEADPLGDEWKGYVLRISGGNDKQGFPMKQGVLTNG' A
#
# COMPACT_ATOMS: atom_id res chain seq x y z
N MET A 1 3.98 6.41 7.06
CA MET A 1 4.10 6.19 5.58
C MET A 1 2.93 6.87 4.86
N LYS A 2 3.09 7.23 3.58
CA LYS A 2 1.98 7.75 2.76
C LYS A 2 1.45 6.64 1.85
N LEU A 3 0.14 6.45 1.82
CA LEU A 3 -0.55 5.49 0.96
C LEU A 3 -1.32 6.25 -0.11
N ASN A 4 -0.92 6.13 -1.37
CA ASN A 4 -1.71 6.61 -2.49
C ASN A 4 -2.65 5.50 -2.95
N VAL A 5 -3.94 5.64 -2.68
CA VAL A 5 -4.94 4.59 -2.98
C VAL A 5 -5.86 5.07 -4.09
N SER A 6 -5.94 4.27 -5.15
CA SER A 6 -6.80 4.48 -6.32
C SER A 6 -7.94 3.47 -6.34
N TYR A 7 -9.15 3.91 -6.69
CA TYR A 7 -10.29 3.03 -6.96
C TYR A 7 -10.70 3.14 -8.44
N PRO A 8 -10.27 2.19 -9.30
CA PRO A 8 -10.45 2.29 -10.74
C PRO A 8 -11.92 2.39 -11.19
N ALA A 9 -12.85 1.77 -10.45
CA ALA A 9 -14.27 1.75 -10.83
C ALA A 9 -14.91 3.15 -10.82
N THR A 10 -14.43 4.07 -9.98
CA THR A 10 -14.88 5.47 -9.96
C THR A 10 -13.86 6.44 -10.55
N GLY A 11 -12.64 5.97 -10.84
CA GLY A 11 -11.52 6.81 -11.28
C GLY A 11 -10.98 7.75 -10.18
N CYS A 12 -11.41 7.59 -8.93
CA CYS A 12 -10.95 8.43 -7.83
C CYS A 12 -9.63 7.92 -7.23
N GLN A 13 -8.82 8.86 -6.74
CA GLN A 13 -7.63 8.55 -5.95
C GLN A 13 -7.54 9.47 -4.73
N LYS A 14 -6.95 8.97 -3.64
CA LYS A 14 -6.74 9.75 -2.42
C LYS A 14 -5.41 9.35 -1.77
N LEU A 15 -4.68 10.36 -1.30
CA LEU A 15 -3.48 10.19 -0.50
C LEU A 15 -3.87 10.13 0.99
N PHE A 16 -3.47 9.06 1.66
CA PHE A 16 -3.65 8.86 3.09
C PHE A 16 -2.30 8.92 3.79
N GLU A 17 -2.22 9.71 4.85
CA GLU A 17 -1.05 9.76 5.72
C GLU A 17 -1.31 8.90 6.95
N VAL A 18 -0.55 7.81 7.07
CA VAL A 18 -0.66 6.88 8.19
C VAL A 18 0.61 7.01 9.04
N VAL A 19 0.43 7.48 10.27
CA VAL A 19 1.53 7.73 11.23
C VAL A 19 1.83 6.50 12.10
N ASP A 20 0.83 5.66 12.35
CA ASP A 20 0.98 4.46 13.18
C ASP A 20 1.65 3.32 12.39
N ASP A 21 2.92 3.08 12.71
CA ASP A 21 3.72 2.02 12.10
C ASP A 21 3.18 0.61 12.37
N HIS A 22 2.42 0.39 13.45
CA HIS A 22 1.84 -0.92 13.73
C HIS A 22 0.81 -1.31 12.67
N LYS A 23 -0.02 -0.35 12.25
CA LYS A 23 -1.02 -0.54 11.18
C LYS A 23 -0.38 -0.83 9.83
N LEU A 24 0.82 -0.30 9.60
CA LEU A 24 1.54 -0.44 8.34
C LEU A 24 2.26 -1.80 8.19
N ARG A 25 2.36 -2.59 9.25
CA ARG A 25 3.03 -3.91 9.22
C ARG A 25 2.39 -4.88 8.23
N ILE A 26 1.12 -4.69 7.89
CA ILE A 26 0.40 -5.52 6.91
C ILE A 26 1.03 -5.48 5.51
N PHE A 27 1.74 -4.41 5.17
CA PHE A 27 2.42 -4.24 3.89
C PHE A 27 3.83 -4.87 3.88
N TYR A 28 4.40 -5.18 5.04
CA TYR A 28 5.76 -5.69 5.14
C TYR A 28 5.83 -7.14 4.65
N GLU A 29 6.96 -7.49 4.03
CA GLU A 29 7.19 -8.80 3.41
C GLU A 29 6.20 -9.16 2.29
N LYS A 30 5.38 -8.20 1.84
CA LYS A 30 4.49 -8.37 0.70
C LYS A 30 5.15 -7.83 -0.55
N ARG A 31 4.96 -8.58 -1.65
CA ARG A 31 5.46 -8.20 -2.96
C ARG A 31 4.44 -7.34 -3.70
N MET A 32 4.93 -6.57 -4.67
CA MET A 32 4.05 -5.89 -5.62
C MET A 32 3.17 -6.89 -6.36
N GLY A 33 1.89 -6.58 -6.49
CA GLY A 33 0.86 -7.46 -7.01
C GLY A 33 0.14 -8.31 -5.94
N ALA A 34 0.65 -8.38 -4.71
CA ALA A 34 -0.04 -9.08 -3.63
C ALA A 34 -1.33 -8.36 -3.23
N GLU A 35 -2.34 -9.15 -2.90
CA GLU A 35 -3.59 -8.70 -2.28
C GLU A 35 -3.47 -8.80 -0.76
N ILE A 36 -3.98 -7.80 -0.05
CA ILE A 36 -3.97 -7.69 1.40
C ILE A 36 -5.31 -7.19 1.92
N GLU A 37 -5.72 -7.68 3.07
CA GLU A 37 -6.86 -7.14 3.81
C GLU A 37 -6.48 -5.82 4.48
N ALA A 38 -7.32 -4.80 4.33
CA ALA A 38 -7.06 -3.45 4.84
C ALA A 38 -7.66 -3.18 6.22
N ASP A 39 -8.45 -4.11 6.76
CA ASP A 39 -9.09 -4.02 8.09
C ASP A 39 -8.16 -3.49 9.20
N PRO A 40 -6.86 -3.89 9.27
CA PRO A 40 -5.96 -3.39 10.31
C PRO A 40 -5.61 -1.89 10.22
N LEU A 41 -5.91 -1.22 9.11
CA LEU A 41 -5.69 0.23 8.97
C LEU A 41 -6.70 1.06 9.78
N GLY A 42 -7.91 0.55 10.00
CA GLY A 42 -8.97 1.26 10.71
C GLY A 42 -10.36 0.79 10.28
N ASP A 43 -11.38 1.21 11.02
CA ASP A 43 -12.77 0.82 10.78
C ASP A 43 -13.27 1.25 9.39
N GLU A 44 -12.74 2.37 8.85
CA GLU A 44 -13.09 2.86 7.52
C GLU A 44 -12.58 1.96 6.37
N TRP A 45 -11.61 1.09 6.67
CA TRP A 45 -11.03 0.13 5.73
C TRP A 45 -11.62 -1.27 5.86
N LYS A 46 -12.58 -1.47 6.76
CA LYS A 46 -13.17 -2.78 7.03
C LYS A 46 -13.83 -3.37 5.78
N GLY A 47 -13.46 -4.60 5.45
CA GLY A 47 -13.94 -5.34 4.28
C GLY A 47 -13.27 -4.93 2.96
N TYR A 48 -12.32 -3.99 2.98
CA TYR A 48 -11.56 -3.64 1.79
C TYR A 48 -10.35 -4.57 1.62
N VAL A 49 -10.14 -4.99 0.37
CA VAL A 49 -8.92 -5.68 -0.05
C VAL A 49 -8.17 -4.76 -1.00
N LEU A 50 -6.89 -4.56 -0.72
CA LEU A 50 -6.00 -3.72 -1.50
C LEU A 50 -5.00 -4.58 -2.27
N ARG A 51 -4.66 -4.17 -3.49
CA ARG A 51 -3.55 -4.74 -4.24
C ARG A 51 -2.38 -3.76 -4.25
N ILE A 52 -1.20 -4.22 -3.87
CA ILE A 52 0.02 -3.39 -3.89
C ILE A 52 0.42 -3.13 -5.34
N SER A 53 0.20 -1.92 -5.84
CA SER A 53 0.55 -1.52 -7.21
C SER A 53 2.00 -1.06 -7.37
N GLY A 54 2.66 -0.73 -6.26
CA GLY A 54 4.05 -0.27 -6.22
C GLY A 54 4.26 0.76 -5.12
N GLY A 55 5.31 1.56 -5.27
CA GLY A 55 5.68 2.59 -4.31
C GLY A 55 6.97 3.28 -4.72
N ASN A 56 7.30 4.35 -3.99
CA ASN A 56 8.60 5.01 -4.07
C ASN A 56 9.27 4.91 -2.69
N ASP A 57 10.59 4.76 -2.66
CA ASP A 57 11.35 4.80 -1.42
C ASP A 57 11.51 6.25 -0.89
N LYS A 58 12.29 6.42 0.19
CA LYS A 58 12.54 7.73 0.79
C LYS A 58 13.38 8.68 -0.10
N GLN A 59 14.17 8.14 -1.02
CA GLN A 59 15.00 8.89 -1.96
C GLN A 59 14.26 9.19 -3.27
N GLY A 60 13.06 8.62 -3.45
CA GLY A 60 12.22 8.80 -4.63
C GLY A 60 12.42 7.74 -5.70
N PHE A 61 13.19 6.68 -5.44
CA PHE A 61 13.36 5.60 -6.42
C PHE A 61 12.09 4.74 -6.49
N PRO A 62 11.58 4.46 -7.70
CA PRO A 62 10.38 3.66 -7.87
C PRO A 62 10.66 2.17 -7.74
N MET A 63 9.70 1.42 -7.21
CA MET A 63 9.72 -0.04 -7.22
C MET A 63 9.58 -0.58 -8.64
N LYS A 64 10.31 -1.67 -8.96
CA LYS A 64 10.21 -2.39 -10.24
C LYS A 64 9.81 -3.85 -10.02
N GLN A 65 8.80 -4.32 -10.76
CA GLN A 65 8.38 -5.72 -10.67
C GLN A 65 9.50 -6.67 -11.07
N GLY A 66 9.64 -7.78 -10.35
CA GLY A 66 10.65 -8.81 -10.62
C GLY A 66 12.01 -8.56 -9.96
N VAL A 67 12.21 -7.41 -9.31
CA VAL A 67 13.38 -7.19 -8.44
C VAL A 67 13.06 -7.80 -7.08
N LEU A 68 13.79 -8.87 -6.69
CA LEU A 68 13.52 -9.68 -5.50
C LEU A 68 14.44 -9.33 -4.31
N THR A 69 14.89 -8.09 -4.26
CA THR A 69 15.71 -7.54 -3.18
C THR A 69 14.90 -6.48 -2.44
N ASN A 70 15.22 -6.25 -1.17
CA ASN A 70 14.51 -5.26 -0.34
C ASN A 70 15.00 -3.81 -0.54
N GLY A 71 15.92 -3.59 -1.49
CA GLY A 71 16.66 -2.34 -1.61
C GLY A 71 17.91 -2.35 -0.75
#